data_AF-A0A7V5WQI2-F1
#
_entry.id   AF-A0A7V5WQI2-F1
#
_cell.length_a   1.000
_cell.length_b   1.000
_cell.length_c   1.000
_cell.angle_alpha   90.00
_cell.angle_beta   90.00
_cell.angle_gamma   90.00
#
_symmetry.space_group_name_H-M   'P 1'
#
loop_
_entity.id
_entity.type
_entity.pdbx_description
1 polymer ?
#
loop_
_entity_poly.entity_id
_entity_poly.type
_entity_poly.pdbx_seq_one_letter_code
_entity_poly.pdbx_strand_id
1 'polypeptide(L)'
;LGFNEISNITALSSLNNLTVLNLESNQISNIAALSSLSNLTVLNLESNQISNIAALSNLTNLKHLIIDRNQISDISALSSMTGLTGLGLGNNQISDISALSSLTNLDHLDLFYNQKISDISSLSGLTKLKYLDLKENKISDITALVNNPGLTGKDDEIALSHNCLDLDSGEDLSNINILKSRGIVVGYRPQKAKTSCS
;
A
#
# COMPACT_ATOMS: atom_id res chain seq x y z
N LEU A 1 2.23 -8.47 -20.55
CA LEU A 1 2.21 -7.31 -21.46
C LEU A 1 2.91 -6.12 -20.80
N GLY A 2 3.98 -6.37 -20.03
CA GLY A 2 4.75 -5.30 -19.37
C GLY A 2 5.79 -4.69 -20.30
N PHE A 3 6.31 -3.51 -19.96
CA PHE A 3 7.40 -2.82 -20.67
C PHE A 3 7.08 -2.55 -22.15
N ASN A 4 5.95 -1.89 -22.41
CA ASN A 4 5.48 -1.53 -23.74
C ASN A 4 4.95 -0.08 -23.75
N GLU A 5 4.31 0.32 -24.84
CA GLU A 5 3.66 1.63 -25.00
C GLU A 5 2.13 1.48 -25.05
N ILE A 6 1.57 0.47 -24.38
CA ILE A 6 0.13 0.22 -24.38
C ILE A 6 -0.57 1.34 -23.63
N SER A 7 -1.53 1.99 -24.27
CA SER A 7 -2.42 2.99 -23.64
C SER A 7 -3.89 2.55 -23.63
N ASN A 8 -4.26 1.63 -24.54
CA ASN A 8 -5.62 1.13 -24.68
C ASN A 8 -5.68 -0.38 -24.45
N ILE A 9 -6.47 -0.78 -23.47
CA ILE A 9 -6.67 -2.18 -23.08
C ILE A 9 -8.13 -2.65 -23.24
N THR A 10 -8.96 -1.95 -24.02
CA THR A 10 -10.38 -2.33 -24.20
C THR A 10 -10.56 -3.75 -24.73
N ALA A 11 -9.64 -4.22 -25.55
CA ALA A 11 -9.62 -5.59 -26.07
C ALA A 11 -9.52 -6.67 -24.97
N LEU A 12 -9.08 -6.33 -23.76
CA LEU A 12 -9.00 -7.27 -22.64
C LEU A 12 -10.35 -7.56 -22.00
N SER A 13 -11.36 -6.71 -22.20
CA SER A 13 -12.65 -6.78 -21.49
C SER A 13 -13.44 -8.08 -21.68
N SER A 14 -13.14 -8.85 -22.74
CA SER A 14 -13.77 -10.14 -23.04
C SER A 14 -12.99 -11.35 -22.53
N LEU A 15 -11.79 -11.15 -21.98
CA LEU A 15 -10.89 -12.23 -21.53
C LEU A 15 -11.23 -12.69 -20.11
N ASN A 16 -12.50 -13.03 -19.88
CA ASN A 16 -13.07 -13.29 -18.55
C ASN A 16 -12.41 -14.44 -17.78
N ASN A 17 -11.62 -15.29 -18.44
CA ASN A 17 -10.90 -16.40 -17.81
C ASN A 17 -9.49 -16.02 -17.34
N LEU A 18 -9.06 -14.77 -17.49
CA LEU A 18 -7.76 -14.33 -17.00
C LEU A 18 -7.70 -14.40 -15.48
N THR A 19 -6.64 -15.07 -14.98
CA THR A 19 -6.34 -15.17 -13.55
C THR A 19 -5.12 -14.33 -13.16
N VAL A 20 -4.23 -14.06 -14.11
CA VAL A 20 -3.01 -13.26 -13.93
C VAL A 20 -2.90 -12.29 -15.09
N LEU A 21 -2.68 -11.01 -14.78
CA LEU A 21 -2.47 -9.97 -15.77
C LEU A 21 -1.33 -9.04 -15.34
N ASN A 22 -0.28 -8.99 -16.15
CA ASN A 22 0.83 -8.05 -15.99
C ASN A 22 0.82 -7.03 -17.14
N LEU A 23 0.65 -5.76 -16.77
CA LEU A 23 0.60 -4.57 -17.62
C LEU A 23 1.57 -3.49 -17.09
N GLU A 24 2.59 -3.87 -16.33
CA GLU A 24 3.56 -2.93 -15.76
C GLU A 24 4.31 -2.12 -16.84
N SER A 25 4.76 -0.92 -16.51
CA SER A 25 5.57 -0.08 -17.40
C SER A 25 4.92 0.12 -18.78
N ASN A 26 3.77 0.78 -18.79
CA ASN A 26 2.99 1.14 -19.96
C ASN A 26 2.48 2.59 -19.86
N GLN A 27 1.55 2.99 -20.73
CA GLN A 27 0.97 4.34 -20.78
C GLN A 27 -0.55 4.30 -20.49
N ILE A 28 -0.99 3.36 -19.65
CA ILE A 28 -2.42 3.13 -19.37
C ILE A 28 -2.89 4.17 -18.35
N SER A 29 -3.96 4.89 -18.67
CA SER A 29 -4.65 5.78 -17.74
C SER A 29 -6.09 5.36 -17.46
N ASN A 30 -6.72 4.66 -18.40
CA ASN A 30 -8.09 4.16 -18.27
C ASN A 30 -8.11 2.63 -18.15
N ILE A 31 -8.55 2.15 -16.98
CA ILE A 31 -8.66 0.72 -16.68
C ILE A 31 -10.10 0.19 -16.61
N ALA A 32 -11.08 0.91 -17.15
CA ALA A 32 -12.49 0.49 -17.14
C ALA A 32 -12.71 -0.91 -17.75
N ALA A 33 -11.88 -1.29 -18.72
CA ALA A 33 -11.90 -2.60 -19.37
C ALA A 33 -11.61 -3.78 -18.41
N LEU A 34 -11.02 -3.52 -17.24
CA LEU A 34 -10.71 -4.56 -16.25
C LEU A 34 -11.91 -4.91 -15.37
N SER A 35 -12.98 -4.10 -15.36
CA SER A 35 -14.10 -4.24 -14.42
C SER A 35 -14.87 -5.57 -14.50
N SER A 36 -14.81 -6.25 -15.64
CA SER A 36 -15.43 -7.57 -15.86
C SER A 36 -14.51 -8.75 -15.54
N LEU A 37 -13.21 -8.54 -15.30
CA LEU A 37 -12.21 -9.60 -15.16
C LEU A 37 -12.16 -10.17 -13.74
N SER A 38 -13.32 -10.55 -13.21
CA SER A 38 -13.51 -10.97 -11.81
C SER A 38 -12.74 -12.23 -11.41
N ASN A 39 -12.21 -12.99 -12.36
CA ASN A 39 -11.36 -14.16 -12.09
C ASN A 39 -9.89 -13.81 -11.81
N LEU A 40 -9.50 -12.53 -11.91
CA LEU A 40 -8.14 -12.09 -11.61
C LEU A 40 -7.79 -12.36 -10.15
N THR A 41 -6.63 -12.99 -9.96
CA THR A 41 -5.99 -13.26 -8.67
C THR A 41 -4.70 -12.45 -8.50
N VAL A 42 -4.04 -12.12 -9.60
CA VAL A 42 -2.84 -11.27 -9.64
C VAL A 42 -2.99 -10.21 -10.72
N LEU A 43 -2.81 -8.95 -10.33
CA LEU A 43 -2.83 -7.81 -11.25
C LEU A 43 -1.64 -6.90 -10.96
N ASN A 44 -0.80 -6.70 -11.97
CA ASN A 44 0.29 -5.71 -11.94
C ASN A 44 0.03 -4.61 -12.97
N LEU A 45 -0.12 -3.37 -12.49
CA LEU A 45 -0.27 -2.13 -13.24
C LEU A 45 0.79 -1.10 -12.81
N GLU A 46 1.90 -1.53 -12.21
CA GLU A 46 3.00 -0.65 -11.80
C GLU A 46 3.46 0.24 -12.97
N SER A 47 3.87 1.48 -12.68
CA SER A 47 4.47 2.38 -13.68
C SER A 47 3.53 2.63 -14.87
N ASN A 48 2.37 3.20 -14.58
CA ASN A 48 1.38 3.63 -15.55
C ASN A 48 0.92 5.07 -15.24
N GLN A 49 -0.19 5.51 -15.82
CA GLN A 49 -0.75 6.86 -15.66
C GLN A 49 -2.16 6.83 -15.04
N ILE A 50 -2.39 5.88 -14.14
CA ILE A 50 -3.70 5.62 -13.55
C ILE A 50 -3.94 6.57 -12.39
N SER A 51 -5.08 7.24 -12.37
CA SER A 51 -5.53 8.06 -11.24
C SER A 51 -6.83 7.58 -10.61
N ASN A 52 -7.67 6.87 -11.38
CA ASN A 52 -8.95 6.35 -10.93
C ASN A 52 -8.96 4.82 -10.99
N ILE A 53 -9.17 4.19 -9.83
CA ILE A 53 -9.22 2.74 -9.67
C ILE A 53 -10.61 2.16 -9.37
N ALA A 54 -11.68 2.94 -9.57
CA ALA A 54 -13.06 2.49 -9.32
C ALA A 54 -13.43 1.19 -10.08
N ALA A 55 -12.84 0.99 -11.26
CA ALA A 55 -13.01 -0.23 -12.06
C ALA A 55 -12.57 -1.51 -11.35
N LEU A 56 -11.70 -1.42 -10.33
CA LEU A 56 -11.21 -2.58 -9.59
C LEU A 56 -12.18 -3.05 -8.49
N SER A 57 -13.18 -2.25 -8.10
CA SER A 57 -14.04 -2.49 -6.92
C SER A 57 -14.73 -3.86 -6.82
N ASN A 58 -14.91 -4.54 -7.96
CA ASN A 58 -15.54 -5.87 -8.04
C ASN A 58 -14.54 -7.02 -8.23
N LEU A 59 -13.23 -6.75 -8.28
CA LEU A 59 -12.19 -7.76 -8.44
C LEU A 59 -11.82 -8.41 -7.10
N THR A 60 -12.82 -8.91 -6.39
CA THR A 60 -12.70 -9.42 -5.01
C THR A 60 -11.91 -10.71 -4.88
N ASN A 61 -11.60 -11.39 -5.99
CA ASN A 61 -10.74 -12.57 -6.05
C ASN A 61 -9.23 -12.24 -6.04
N LEU A 62 -8.86 -10.95 -6.13
CA LEU A 62 -7.46 -10.53 -6.11
C LEU A 62 -6.77 -10.95 -4.80
N LYS A 63 -5.57 -11.50 -4.94
CA LYS A 63 -4.63 -11.87 -3.87
C LYS A 63 -3.41 -10.96 -3.86
N HIS A 64 -2.98 -10.53 -5.05
CA HIS A 64 -1.88 -9.60 -5.23
C HIS A 64 -2.27 -8.48 -6.18
N LEU A 65 -2.14 -7.23 -5.73
CA LEU A 65 -2.38 -6.04 -6.52
C LEU A 65 -1.15 -5.12 -6.41
N ILE A 66 -0.50 -4.86 -7.54
CA ILE A 66 0.67 -3.99 -7.62
C ILE A 66 0.29 -2.82 -8.52
N ILE A 67 0.14 -1.62 -7.94
CA ILE A 67 -0.25 -0.39 -8.65
C ILE A 67 0.64 0.79 -8.28
N ASP A 68 1.87 0.48 -7.87
CA ASP A 68 2.92 1.45 -7.58
C ASP A 68 3.20 2.37 -8.77
N ARG A 69 3.77 3.55 -8.50
CA ARG A 69 4.21 4.51 -9.54
C ARG A 69 3.07 4.89 -10.50
N ASN A 70 1.97 5.36 -9.92
CA ASN A 70 0.80 5.87 -10.64
C ASN A 70 0.44 7.27 -10.10
N GLN A 71 -0.77 7.77 -10.37
CA GLN A 71 -1.28 9.06 -9.88
C GLN A 71 -2.53 8.89 -9.01
N ILE A 72 -2.59 7.80 -8.25
CA ILE A 72 -3.78 7.43 -7.45
C ILE A 72 -3.79 8.26 -6.17
N SER A 73 -4.94 8.86 -5.84
CA SER A 73 -5.16 9.54 -4.56
C SER A 73 -6.30 8.95 -3.74
N ASP A 74 -7.30 8.36 -4.40
CA ASP A 74 -8.46 7.72 -3.77
C ASP A 74 -8.36 6.20 -3.95
N ILE A 75 -8.32 5.50 -2.81
CA ILE A 75 -8.24 4.04 -2.74
C ILE A 75 -9.50 3.38 -2.17
N SER A 76 -10.61 4.10 -2.07
CA SER A 76 -11.89 3.60 -1.54
C SER A 76 -12.39 2.33 -2.24
N ALA A 77 -12.06 2.17 -3.53
CA ALA A 77 -12.39 0.99 -4.32
C ALA A 77 -11.76 -0.31 -3.79
N LEU A 78 -10.73 -0.24 -2.94
CA LEU A 78 -10.06 -1.41 -2.38
C LEU A 78 -10.78 -1.99 -1.15
N SER A 79 -11.70 -1.25 -0.52
CA SER A 79 -12.31 -1.60 0.78
C SER A 79 -13.05 -2.95 0.82
N SER A 80 -13.49 -3.47 -0.32
CA SER A 80 -14.15 -4.78 -0.44
C SER A 80 -13.20 -5.95 -0.71
N MET A 81 -11.91 -5.68 -1.02
CA MET A 81 -10.93 -6.68 -1.46
C MET A 81 -10.30 -7.46 -0.30
N THR A 82 -11.12 -7.93 0.64
CA THR A 82 -10.72 -8.61 1.88
C THR A 82 -9.86 -9.86 1.66
N GLY A 83 -9.80 -10.38 0.44
CA GLY A 83 -8.95 -11.50 0.04
C GLY A 83 -7.49 -11.13 -0.29
N LEU A 84 -7.13 -9.86 -0.35
CA LEU A 84 -5.77 -9.40 -0.65
C LEU A 84 -4.77 -9.85 0.44
N THR A 85 -3.59 -10.24 -0.03
CA THR A 85 -2.44 -10.65 0.78
C THR A 85 -1.24 -9.75 0.52
N GLY A 86 -0.98 -9.39 -0.75
CA GLY A 86 0.02 -8.40 -1.12
C GLY A 86 -0.60 -7.19 -1.83
N LEU A 87 -0.20 -5.99 -1.40
CA LEU A 87 -0.68 -4.73 -1.97
C LEU A 87 0.47 -3.72 -2.10
N GLY A 88 0.77 -3.33 -3.35
CA GLY A 88 1.73 -2.28 -3.69
C GLY A 88 1.01 -0.99 -4.12
N LEU A 89 1.20 0.07 -3.35
CA LEU A 89 0.59 1.40 -3.51
C LEU A 89 1.64 2.52 -3.46
N GLY A 90 2.91 2.17 -3.50
CA GLY A 90 4.02 3.10 -3.41
C GLY A 90 4.08 4.10 -4.56
N ASN A 91 4.68 5.25 -4.33
CA ASN A 91 4.86 6.31 -5.31
C ASN A 91 3.54 6.70 -6.02
N ASN A 92 2.55 7.05 -5.20
CA ASN A 92 1.24 7.57 -5.61
C ASN A 92 1.00 8.92 -4.89
N GLN A 93 -0.25 9.38 -4.82
CA GLN A 93 -0.65 10.66 -4.23
C GLN A 93 -1.66 10.46 -3.09
N ILE A 94 -1.57 9.33 -2.39
CA ILE A 94 -2.51 8.90 -1.36
C ILE A 94 -2.27 9.71 -0.07
N SER A 95 -3.35 10.11 0.59
CA SER A 95 -3.31 10.72 1.93
C SER A 95 -4.20 10.01 2.93
N ASP A 96 -5.32 9.44 2.49
CA ASP A 96 -6.26 8.69 3.31
C ASP A 96 -6.14 7.19 3.00
N ILE A 97 -5.82 6.41 4.03
CA ILE A 97 -5.70 4.96 3.96
C ILE A 97 -6.77 4.21 4.79
N SER A 98 -7.88 4.88 5.13
CA SER A 98 -8.99 4.28 5.88
C SER A 98 -9.60 3.07 5.18
N ALA A 99 -9.59 3.05 3.85
CA ALA A 99 -10.05 1.94 3.02
C ALA A 99 -9.30 0.62 3.27
N LEU A 100 -8.08 0.68 3.85
CA LEU A 100 -7.28 -0.51 4.15
C LEU A 100 -7.75 -1.25 5.40
N SER A 101 -8.55 -0.63 6.27
CA SER A 101 -8.93 -1.18 7.59
C SER A 101 -9.62 -2.55 7.55
N SER A 102 -10.30 -2.89 6.45
CA SER A 102 -10.96 -4.18 6.24
C SER A 102 -10.04 -5.27 5.66
N LEU A 103 -8.85 -4.91 5.18
CA LEU A 103 -7.93 -5.80 4.45
C LEU A 103 -7.06 -6.63 5.39
N THR A 104 -7.70 -7.25 6.38
CA THR A 104 -7.08 -7.99 7.49
C THR A 104 -6.25 -9.22 7.07
N ASN A 105 -6.31 -9.61 5.79
CA ASN A 105 -5.49 -10.69 5.24
C ASN A 105 -4.13 -10.22 4.67
N LEU A 106 -3.86 -8.91 4.63
CA LEU A 106 -2.59 -8.38 4.15
C LEU A 106 -1.43 -8.87 5.01
N ASP A 107 -0.44 -9.47 4.35
CA ASP A 107 0.88 -9.79 4.90
C ASP A 107 1.97 -8.87 4.35
N HIS A 108 1.78 -8.29 3.16
CA HIS A 108 2.71 -7.38 2.52
C HIS A 108 1.99 -6.11 2.06
N LEU A 109 2.41 -4.97 2.58
CA LEU A 109 1.86 -3.67 2.24
C LEU A 109 2.99 -2.67 1.96
N ASP A 110 2.99 -2.12 0.74
CA ASP A 110 3.89 -1.04 0.36
C ASP A 110 3.12 0.26 0.13
N LEU A 111 3.46 1.29 0.91
CA LEU A 111 2.91 2.64 0.86
C LEU A 111 4.02 3.70 0.72
N PHE A 112 5.23 3.30 0.31
CA PHE A 112 6.37 4.22 0.23
C PHE A 112 6.07 5.42 -0.66
N TYR A 113 6.62 6.59 -0.34
CA TYR A 113 6.61 7.76 -1.23
C TYR A 113 5.19 8.22 -1.67
N ASN A 114 4.21 8.19 -0.77
CA ASN A 114 2.91 8.85 -1.01
C ASN A 114 2.91 10.32 -0.53
N GLN A 115 3.95 10.73 0.19
CA GLN A 115 4.28 12.10 0.62
C GLN A 115 3.27 12.80 1.54
N LYS A 116 2.02 12.34 1.63
CA LYS A 116 0.91 12.97 2.36
C LYS A 116 0.23 12.06 3.39
N ILE A 117 0.58 10.77 3.46
CA ILE A 117 0.06 9.88 4.50
C ILE A 117 0.63 10.33 5.85
N SER A 118 -0.26 10.58 6.82
CA SER A 118 0.10 10.95 8.18
C SER A 118 -0.67 10.14 9.22
N ASP A 119 -1.95 9.88 8.98
CA ASP A 119 -2.78 8.99 9.79
C ASP A 119 -2.65 7.55 9.32
N ILE A 120 -2.18 6.68 10.23
CA ILE A 120 -2.04 5.24 10.00
C ILE A 120 -2.89 4.38 10.95
N SER A 121 -3.91 4.96 11.56
CA SER A 121 -4.82 4.28 12.49
C SER A 121 -5.49 3.03 11.88
N SER A 122 -5.75 3.04 10.56
CA SER A 122 -6.32 1.92 9.83
C SER A 122 -5.43 0.66 9.82
N LEU A 123 -4.13 0.80 10.10
CA LEU A 123 -3.19 -0.33 10.14
C LEU A 123 -3.25 -1.14 11.44
N SER A 124 -3.91 -0.63 12.49
CA SER A 124 -3.97 -1.28 13.81
C SER A 124 -4.65 -2.66 13.78
N GLY A 125 -5.59 -2.88 12.86
CA GLY A 125 -6.32 -4.15 12.69
C GLY A 125 -5.70 -5.14 11.70
N LEU A 126 -4.60 -4.78 11.04
CA LEU A 126 -3.97 -5.61 10.00
C LEU A 126 -3.01 -6.62 10.65
N THR A 127 -3.58 -7.60 11.33
CA THR A 127 -2.85 -8.52 12.22
C THR A 127 -2.01 -9.57 11.49
N LYS A 128 -2.10 -9.66 10.17
CA LYS A 128 -1.27 -10.57 9.37
C LYS A 128 -0.04 -9.91 8.75
N LEU A 129 0.14 -8.59 8.91
CA LEU A 129 1.27 -7.86 8.34
C LEU A 129 2.61 -8.47 8.77
N LYS A 130 3.46 -8.70 7.77
CA LYS A 130 4.84 -9.15 7.86
C LYS A 130 5.80 -8.15 7.25
N TYR A 131 5.40 -7.49 6.19
CA TYR A 131 6.18 -6.41 5.59
C TYR A 131 5.32 -5.17 5.45
N LEU A 132 5.85 -4.04 5.95
CA LEU A 132 5.21 -2.74 5.87
C LEU A 132 6.22 -1.66 5.52
N ASP A 133 6.11 -1.11 4.31
CA ASP A 133 6.92 0.04 3.90
C ASP A 133 6.10 1.32 3.93
N LEU A 134 6.47 2.22 4.85
CA LEU A 134 5.85 3.52 5.07
C LEU A 134 6.84 4.67 4.81
N LYS A 135 7.99 4.40 4.17
CA LYS A 135 9.02 5.43 3.95
C LYS A 135 8.47 6.61 3.17
N GLU A 136 9.09 7.78 3.34
CA GLU A 136 8.80 8.96 2.52
C GLU A 136 7.33 9.44 2.60
N ASN A 137 6.77 9.43 3.81
CA ASN A 137 5.44 9.97 4.13
C ASN A 137 5.55 11.11 5.17
N LYS A 138 4.45 11.48 5.82
CA LYS A 138 4.36 12.53 6.85
C LYS A 138 3.89 11.97 8.20
N ILE A 139 4.27 10.74 8.52
CA ILE A 139 3.83 10.05 9.73
C ILE A 139 4.59 10.62 10.94
N SER A 140 3.86 11.04 11.97
CA SER A 140 4.42 11.54 13.24
C SER A 140 3.83 10.83 14.46
N ASP A 141 2.98 9.82 14.27
CA ASP A 141 2.41 8.99 15.33
C ASP A 141 2.34 7.55 14.81
N ILE A 142 3.02 6.64 15.52
CA ILE A 142 3.08 5.21 15.20
C ILE A 142 2.37 4.33 16.23
N THR A 143 1.54 4.91 17.09
CA THR A 143 0.78 4.20 18.11
C THR A 143 -0.10 3.08 17.52
N ALA A 144 -0.62 3.28 16.31
CA ALA A 144 -1.37 2.26 15.57
C ALA A 144 -0.56 0.97 15.35
N LEU A 145 0.75 1.07 15.11
CA LEU A 145 1.63 -0.08 14.93
C LEU A 145 1.89 -0.79 16.26
N VAL A 146 2.08 -0.03 17.33
CA VAL A 146 2.23 -0.59 18.68
C VAL A 146 0.96 -1.32 19.11
N ASN A 147 -0.21 -0.77 18.80
CA ASN A 147 -1.50 -1.37 19.13
C ASN A 147 -1.90 -2.55 18.23
N ASN A 148 -1.18 -2.79 17.14
CA ASN A 148 -1.45 -3.95 16.29
C ASN A 148 -0.94 -5.23 16.99
N PRO A 149 -1.83 -6.16 17.37
CA PRO A 149 -1.46 -7.37 18.11
C PRO A 149 -0.82 -8.45 17.22
N GLY A 150 -0.83 -8.27 15.89
CA GLY A 150 -0.24 -9.20 14.93
C GLY A 150 1.24 -8.97 14.65
N LEU A 151 1.70 -7.74 14.84
CA LEU A 151 3.11 -7.34 14.73
C LEU A 151 3.88 -7.86 15.95
N THR A 152 4.40 -9.09 15.84
CA THR A 152 4.88 -9.92 16.95
C THR A 152 6.12 -10.74 16.60
N GLY A 153 6.56 -10.72 15.35
CA GLY A 153 7.55 -11.64 14.80
C GLY A 153 8.91 -11.01 14.57
N LYS A 154 9.94 -11.84 14.75
CA LYS A 154 11.32 -11.60 14.29
C LYS A 154 11.47 -11.46 12.76
N ASP A 155 10.47 -11.94 12.03
CA ASP A 155 10.42 -11.92 10.57
C ASP A 155 9.56 -10.76 10.05
N ASP A 156 9.00 -9.94 10.96
CA ASP A 156 8.23 -8.75 10.60
C ASP A 156 9.19 -7.58 10.34
N GLU A 157 8.98 -6.85 9.24
CA GLU A 157 9.78 -5.69 8.82
C GLU A 157 8.91 -4.44 8.65
N ILE A 158 9.36 -3.33 9.23
CA ILE A 158 8.69 -2.04 9.16
C ILE A 158 9.71 -0.96 8.76
N ALA A 159 9.47 -0.30 7.62
CA ALA A 159 10.28 0.81 7.16
C ALA A 159 9.57 2.15 7.37
N LEU A 160 10.14 3.00 8.22
CA LEU A 160 9.61 4.30 8.66
C LEU A 160 10.55 5.47 8.34
N SER A 161 11.69 5.25 7.69
CA SER A 161 12.62 6.34 7.37
C SER A 161 11.97 7.42 6.50
N HIS A 162 12.44 8.66 6.62
CA HIS A 162 11.92 9.82 5.89
C HIS A 162 10.44 10.14 6.20
N ASN A 163 10.05 9.97 7.47
CA ASN A 163 8.78 10.45 8.03
C ASN A 163 9.03 11.64 8.96
N CYS A 164 8.12 11.91 9.88
CA CYS A 164 8.10 13.04 10.79
C CYS A 164 8.14 12.60 12.27
N LEU A 165 8.79 11.47 12.55
CA LEU A 165 8.89 10.92 13.91
C LEU A 165 9.83 11.76 14.78
N ASP A 166 9.42 12.09 16.00
CA ASP A 166 10.26 12.75 16.99
C ASP A 166 11.14 11.73 17.73
N LEU A 167 12.38 11.60 17.27
CA LEU A 167 13.35 10.67 17.85
C LEU A 167 14.10 11.25 19.05
N ASP A 168 13.85 12.51 19.44
CA ASP A 168 14.58 13.20 20.50
C ASP A 168 13.77 13.27 21.81
N SER A 169 12.44 13.46 21.73
CA SER A 169 11.58 13.72 22.90
C SER A 169 10.83 12.50 23.46
N GLY A 170 10.99 11.31 22.85
CA GLY A 170 10.87 10.03 23.54
C GLY A 170 9.64 9.17 23.23
N GLU A 171 8.50 9.71 22.81
CA GLU A 171 7.30 8.89 22.57
C GLU A 171 7.45 7.99 21.34
N ASP A 172 7.82 8.54 20.18
CA ASP A 172 8.06 7.74 18.97
C ASP A 172 9.25 6.80 19.13
N LEU A 173 10.31 7.25 19.79
CA LEU A 173 11.46 6.38 20.07
C LEU A 173 11.09 5.24 21.03
N SER A 174 10.24 5.49 22.02
CA SER A 174 9.69 4.46 22.91
C SER A 174 8.85 3.47 22.12
N ASN A 175 7.95 3.95 21.25
CA ASN A 175 7.13 3.11 20.39
C ASN A 175 7.98 2.24 19.44
N ILE A 176 9.05 2.80 18.86
CA ILE A 176 10.04 2.04 18.08
C ILE A 176 10.70 0.96 18.93
N ASN A 177 11.11 1.27 20.16
CA ASN A 177 11.73 0.29 21.07
C ASN A 177 10.74 -0.81 21.48
N ILE A 178 9.45 -0.50 21.65
CA ILE A 178 8.41 -1.50 21.89
C ILE A 178 8.33 -2.45 20.70
N LEU A 179 8.23 -1.94 19.48
CA LEU A 179 8.20 -2.76 18.25
C LEU A 179 9.45 -3.66 18.16
N LYS A 180 10.64 -3.09 18.37
CA LYS A 180 11.90 -3.85 18.35
C LYS A 180 11.98 -4.91 19.45
N SER A 181 11.41 -4.66 20.63
CA SER A 181 11.39 -5.67 21.71
C SER A 181 10.51 -6.88 21.39
N ARG A 182 9.60 -6.76 20.40
CA ARG A 182 8.85 -7.89 19.82
C ARG A 182 9.65 -8.67 18.76
N GLY A 183 10.88 -8.25 18.46
CA GLY A 183 11.73 -8.85 17.44
C GLY A 183 11.64 -8.20 16.05
N ILE A 184 10.76 -7.22 15.86
CA ILE A 184 10.50 -6.58 14.56
C ILE A 184 11.74 -5.82 14.08
N VAL A 185 12.07 -5.98 12.79
CA VAL A 185 13.09 -5.17 12.14
C VAL A 185 12.49 -3.81 11.80
N VAL A 186 12.93 -2.76 12.49
CA VAL A 186 12.41 -1.39 12.28
C VAL A 186 13.48 -0.48 11.70
N GLY A 187 13.29 -0.07 10.44
CA GLY A 187 14.14 0.90 9.75
C GLY A 187 13.56 2.31 9.85
N TYR A 188 14.03 3.14 10.80
CA TYR A 188 13.39 4.43 11.13
C TYR A 188 14.32 5.65 11.00
N ARG A 189 15.49 5.53 10.38
CA ARG A 189 16.39 6.68 10.14
C ARG A 189 16.81 6.75 8.68
N PRO A 190 17.04 7.96 8.13
CA PRO A 190 16.84 9.28 8.77
C PRO A 190 15.35 9.66 8.88
N GLN A 191 15.04 10.80 9.54
CA GLN A 191 13.70 11.41 9.55
C GLN A 191 13.76 12.79 8.87
N LYS A 192 12.63 13.29 8.38
CA LYS A 192 12.53 14.61 7.74
C LYS A 192 12.84 15.72 8.74
N ALA A 193 13.33 16.84 8.23
CA ALA A 193 13.46 18.05 9.03
C ALA A 193 12.06 18.51 9.50
N LYS A 194 11.97 19.09 10.71
CA LYS A 194 10.69 19.56 11.27
C LYS A 194 9.93 20.52 10.34
N THR A 195 10.65 21.30 9.52
CA THR A 195 10.07 22.22 8.53
C THR A 195 9.38 21.52 7.34
N SER A 196 9.71 20.26 7.07
CA SER A 196 9.05 19.44 6.03
C SER A 196 7.83 18.68 6.55
N CYS A 197 7.59 18.74 7.86
CA CYS A 197 6.53 18.04 8.57
C CYS A 197 5.30 18.90 8.87
N SER A 198 5.41 20.22 8.69
CA SER A 198 4.28 21.16 8.67
C SER A 198 3.42 21.06 7.41
#